data_AF-W8YQE1-F1
#
_entry.id   AF-W8YQE1-F1
#
_cell.length_a   1.000
_cell.length_b   1.000
_cell.length_c   1.000
_cell.angle_alpha   90.00
_cell.angle_beta   90.00
_cell.angle_gamma   90.00
#
_symmetry.space_group_name_H-M   'P 1'
#
loop_
_entity.id
_entity.type
_entity.pdbx_description
1 polymer ?
#
loop_
_entity_poly.entity_id
_entity_poly.type
_entity_poly.pdbx_seq_one_letter_code
_entity_poly.pdbx_strand_id
1 'polypeptide(L)'
;MKWKIPLAAGSAAVLIAAALLGLILLRGIAGKPVAGHSAAQLPGSREQGWSQLPARGKHKEGAPASGGAASAQGLPVPAAVPASFTGKVGVLMYHDIEPTAAGADAITPGQFASELDGLRKIGYRIISLQQFRMFMQGKQSVPKGSLLVTFDDGYESFYRYAYPILKQRGLAGACFVITGDFSPSALVYTPHMTPAEIKKMETDDPAMEVQAHTDALHVKIDRRHDLLTGRLLRAGRLESDADYRARITADTIRCLTALRRLNSRPVDSFAYPYGLHTPEAVSLLRAQGIKYAFTTAPGLASRTSDPLLLPRVNAGSPAISTAAIADELNRLASAMPPLRRTLPSTLATAS
;
A
#
# COMPACT_ATOMS: atom_id res chain seq x y z
N MET A 1 58.38 -38.95 12.16
CA MET A 1 58.27 -40.36 12.59
C MET A 1 56.79 -40.74 12.64
N LYS A 2 56.40 -41.72 11.81
CA LYS A 2 55.04 -42.29 11.69
C LYS A 2 54.86 -43.38 12.74
N TRP A 3 53.70 -43.55 13.40
CA TRP A 3 53.07 -44.82 13.88
C TRP A 3 51.65 -44.48 14.38
N LYS A 4 50.60 -44.69 13.57
CA LYS A 4 49.69 -45.86 13.46
C LYS A 4 48.51 -45.88 14.48
N ILE A 5 47.31 -45.87 13.90
CA ILE A 5 45.97 -46.10 14.45
C ILE A 5 45.78 -47.60 14.80
N PRO A 6 44.81 -47.93 15.68
CA PRO A 6 43.82 -48.93 15.26
C PRO A 6 42.37 -48.46 15.46
N LEU A 7 41.55 -48.79 14.45
CA LEU A 7 40.08 -48.76 14.50
C LEU A 7 39.56 -49.93 15.34
N ALA A 8 38.43 -49.73 16.01
CA ALA A 8 37.49 -50.80 16.34
C ALA A 8 36.07 -50.35 15.97
N ALA A 9 35.35 -51.26 15.34
CA ALA A 9 34.05 -51.10 14.69
C ALA A 9 32.90 -51.57 15.59
N GLY A 10 31.67 -51.18 15.21
CA GLY A 10 30.39 -51.69 15.73
C GLY A 10 29.57 -50.59 16.41
N SER A 11 28.29 -50.34 16.14
CA SER A 11 27.28 -51.04 15.34
C SER A 11 26.18 -50.05 14.95
N ALA A 12 25.48 -50.37 13.87
CA ALA A 12 24.39 -49.62 13.28
C ALA A 12 23.07 -49.68 14.07
N ALA A 13 22.19 -48.74 13.72
CA ALA A 13 20.72 -48.80 13.76
C ALA A 13 20.00 -48.69 15.12
N VAL A 14 19.34 -47.54 15.34
CA VAL A 14 17.99 -47.52 15.95
C VAL A 14 17.10 -46.55 15.18
N LEU A 15 15.89 -47.02 14.94
CA LEU A 15 14.88 -46.62 13.97
C LEU A 15 14.05 -45.40 14.34
N ILE A 16 13.53 -44.78 13.28
CA ILE A 16 12.33 -43.95 13.20
C ILE A 16 11.10 -44.74 13.67
N ALA A 17 10.25 -44.12 14.51
CA ALA A 17 8.78 -44.09 14.44
C ALA A 17 8.10 -44.06 15.82
N ALA A 18 7.15 -43.12 16.01
CA ALA A 18 5.79 -43.45 16.48
C ALA A 18 4.92 -42.18 16.48
N ALA A 19 3.98 -42.13 15.53
CA ALA A 19 2.78 -41.33 15.59
C ALA A 19 1.63 -42.17 16.16
N LEU A 20 0.70 -41.50 16.86
CA LEU A 20 -0.72 -41.84 17.08
C LEU A 20 -1.07 -43.18 17.76
N LEU A 21 -1.75 -43.11 18.91
CA LEU A 21 -3.12 -43.65 19.11
C LEU A 21 -3.63 -43.41 20.55
N GLY A 22 -4.93 -43.12 20.69
CA GLY A 22 -5.63 -43.20 21.98
C GLY A 22 -6.89 -42.34 22.15
N LEU A 23 -7.90 -42.52 21.28
CA LEU A 23 -9.30 -42.12 21.54
C LEU A 23 -10.06 -43.31 22.16
N ILE A 24 -11.26 -43.07 22.76
CA ILE A 24 -12.36 -43.99 23.20
C ILE A 24 -12.47 -44.08 24.75
N LEU A 25 -13.56 -43.78 25.49
CA LEU A 25 -15.03 -43.56 25.33
C LEU A 25 -15.54 -42.70 26.54
N LEU A 26 -16.72 -42.05 26.61
CA LEU A 26 -18.09 -42.55 26.38
C LEU A 26 -19.13 -41.38 26.38
N ARG A 27 -20.02 -41.38 25.35
CA ARG A 27 -21.48 -41.08 25.26
C ARG A 27 -22.08 -39.90 26.07
N GLY A 28 -23.04 -39.10 25.59
CA GLY A 28 -23.95 -39.08 24.43
C GLY A 28 -24.95 -37.91 24.65
N ILE A 29 -25.51 -37.30 23.61
CA ILE A 29 -26.94 -37.32 23.23
C ILE A 29 -27.03 -36.85 21.77
N ALA A 30 -27.84 -37.56 20.99
CA ALA A 30 -28.01 -37.45 19.55
C ALA A 30 -28.96 -36.33 19.12
N GLY A 31 -28.67 -35.71 17.98
CA GLY A 31 -29.59 -34.94 17.14
C GLY A 31 -29.20 -35.11 15.66
N LYS A 32 -30.14 -35.56 14.83
CA LYS A 32 -29.97 -36.05 13.44
C LYS A 32 -29.56 -34.94 12.44
N PRO A 33 -28.84 -35.25 11.34
CA PRO A 33 -28.69 -34.35 10.20
C PRO A 33 -29.77 -34.59 9.14
N VAL A 34 -30.23 -33.51 8.48
CA VAL A 34 -31.07 -33.56 7.27
C VAL A 34 -30.17 -33.29 6.06
N ALA A 35 -30.37 -34.10 5.02
CA ALA A 35 -29.58 -34.19 3.81
C ALA A 35 -30.01 -33.23 2.69
N GLY A 36 -29.09 -33.05 1.73
CA GLY A 36 -29.35 -32.63 0.34
C GLY A 36 -29.05 -31.14 0.13
N HIS A 37 -28.16 -30.72 -0.78
CA HIS A 37 -28.29 -30.98 -2.21
C HIS A 37 -26.97 -30.80 -2.99
N SER A 38 -27.02 -31.38 -4.20
CA SER A 38 -25.98 -31.73 -5.15
C SER A 38 -25.08 -30.60 -5.66
N ALA A 39 -23.84 -30.98 -5.97
CA ALA A 39 -22.98 -30.31 -6.92
C ALA A 39 -23.69 -30.16 -8.28
N ALA A 40 -23.53 -28.99 -8.90
CA ALA A 40 -23.88 -28.75 -10.29
C ALA A 40 -22.77 -27.95 -10.99
N GLN A 41 -22.47 -28.41 -12.20
CA GLN A 41 -21.40 -28.00 -13.10
C GLN A 41 -21.42 -26.51 -13.49
N LEU A 42 -20.21 -25.97 -13.68
CA LEU A 42 -19.96 -24.71 -14.41
C LEU A 42 -20.24 -24.89 -15.91
N PRO A 43 -20.89 -23.92 -16.57
CA PRO A 43 -20.75 -23.73 -17.99
C PRO A 43 -20.04 -22.41 -18.34
N GLY A 44 -19.00 -22.55 -19.17
CA GLY A 44 -18.90 -21.89 -20.47
C GLY A 44 -18.82 -20.37 -20.52
N SER A 45 -17.62 -19.90 -20.85
CA SER A 45 -17.33 -18.60 -21.48
C SER A 45 -18.31 -18.20 -22.59
N ARG A 46 -18.86 -16.98 -22.52
CA ARG A 46 -19.35 -16.22 -23.68
C ARG A 46 -19.18 -14.72 -23.44
N GLU A 47 -18.37 -14.11 -24.32
CA GLU A 47 -18.37 -12.68 -24.58
C GLU A 47 -19.77 -12.24 -25.04
N GLN A 48 -20.34 -11.18 -24.45
CA GLN A 48 -21.38 -10.36 -25.07
C GLN A 48 -21.28 -8.89 -24.62
N GLY A 49 -21.52 -8.03 -25.59
CA GLY A 49 -21.22 -6.60 -25.60
C GLY A 49 -22.13 -5.73 -24.74
N TRP A 50 -21.64 -4.52 -24.51
CA TRP A 50 -22.30 -3.49 -23.74
C TRP A 50 -23.39 -2.83 -24.57
N SER A 51 -24.65 -3.13 -24.26
CA SER A 51 -25.78 -2.31 -24.70
C SER A 51 -26.98 -2.46 -23.77
N GLN A 52 -27.53 -1.31 -23.34
CA GLN A 52 -28.86 -1.07 -22.76
C GLN A 52 -29.02 -1.36 -21.24
N LEU A 53 -29.03 -0.29 -20.43
CA LEU A 53 -29.57 -0.27 -19.07
C LEU A 53 -31.03 0.23 -19.10
N PRO A 54 -32.00 -0.42 -18.42
CA PRO A 54 -33.38 0.06 -18.36
C PRO A 54 -33.60 1.15 -17.29
N ALA A 55 -34.68 1.89 -17.49
CA ALA A 55 -35.05 3.16 -16.87
C ALA A 55 -35.49 3.09 -15.38
N ARG A 56 -35.29 4.25 -14.72
CA ARG A 56 -35.66 4.66 -13.36
C ARG A 56 -37.10 4.30 -12.92
N GLY A 57 -37.20 3.76 -11.71
CA GLY A 57 -38.40 3.81 -10.85
C GLY A 57 -38.41 5.06 -9.97
N LYS A 58 -39.58 5.68 -9.82
CA LYS A 58 -39.83 6.92 -9.07
C LYS A 58 -39.93 6.66 -7.56
N HIS A 59 -39.23 7.43 -6.74
CA HIS A 59 -39.56 7.60 -5.32
C HIS A 59 -39.63 9.08 -4.95
N LYS A 60 -40.62 9.38 -4.10
CA LYS A 60 -41.20 10.69 -3.80
C LYS A 60 -40.29 11.61 -2.99
N GLU A 61 -40.40 12.89 -3.31
CA GLU A 61 -39.74 14.04 -2.70
C GLU A 61 -40.24 14.31 -1.27
N GLY A 62 -39.29 14.55 -0.35
CA GLY A 62 -39.50 15.32 0.87
C GLY A 62 -38.68 16.60 0.77
N ALA A 63 -39.32 17.76 0.93
CA ALA A 63 -38.71 19.08 0.78
C ALA A 63 -37.58 19.31 1.81
N PRO A 64 -36.43 19.90 1.41
CA PRO A 64 -35.39 20.26 2.36
C PRO A 64 -35.66 21.63 2.99
N ALA A 65 -35.33 21.73 4.29
CA ALA A 65 -35.23 22.98 5.01
C ALA A 65 -34.10 23.84 4.42
N SER A 66 -34.40 25.12 4.20
CA SER A 66 -33.51 26.13 3.65
C SER A 66 -32.36 26.48 4.60
N GLY A 67 -31.18 25.92 4.35
CA GLY A 67 -29.89 26.43 4.85
C GLY A 67 -29.07 26.90 3.65
N GLY A 68 -28.68 28.18 3.63
CA GLY A 68 -27.98 28.81 2.52
C GLY A 68 -26.67 28.10 2.18
N ALA A 69 -26.64 27.46 1.01
CA ALA A 69 -25.40 26.99 0.40
C ALA A 69 -24.66 28.20 -0.17
N ALA A 70 -23.58 28.61 0.47
CA ALA A 70 -22.57 29.42 -0.18
C ALA A 70 -22.02 28.60 -1.36
N SER A 71 -22.23 29.10 -2.58
CA SER A 71 -21.70 28.49 -3.80
C SER A 71 -20.17 28.43 -3.70
N ALA A 72 -19.60 27.24 -3.66
CA ALA A 72 -18.19 27.02 -3.92
C ALA A 72 -17.92 27.34 -5.40
N GLN A 73 -17.66 28.61 -5.71
CA GLN A 73 -17.05 28.97 -6.97
C GLN A 73 -15.68 28.30 -7.00
N GLY A 74 -15.50 27.34 -7.92
CA GLY A 74 -14.28 26.57 -8.05
C GLY A 74 -13.08 27.49 -8.23
N LEU A 75 -12.05 27.28 -7.42
CA LEU A 75 -10.78 27.97 -7.58
C LEU A 75 -10.29 27.79 -9.04
N PRO A 76 -9.72 28.83 -9.67
CA PRO A 76 -9.21 28.73 -11.02
C PRO A 76 -8.13 27.62 -11.09
N VAL A 77 -8.30 26.68 -12.01
CA VAL A 77 -7.31 25.61 -12.23
C VAL A 77 -5.99 26.26 -12.66
N PRO A 78 -4.83 25.90 -12.07
CA PRO A 78 -3.55 26.39 -12.51
C PRO A 78 -3.33 26.18 -14.01
N ALA A 79 -2.84 27.23 -14.69
CA ALA A 79 -2.63 27.17 -16.13
C ALA A 79 -1.40 26.32 -16.52
N ALA A 80 -0.42 26.13 -15.63
CA ALA A 80 0.80 25.39 -15.92
C ALA A 80 1.57 24.92 -14.66
N VAL A 81 2.47 23.95 -14.86
CA VAL A 81 3.44 23.50 -13.85
C VAL A 81 4.61 24.51 -13.67
N PRO A 82 4.89 24.99 -12.45
CA PRO A 82 5.89 26.01 -12.18
C PRO A 82 7.32 25.49 -12.39
N ALA A 83 8.25 26.38 -12.73
CA ALA A 83 9.66 26.03 -12.92
C ALA A 83 10.30 25.43 -11.66
N SER A 84 9.82 25.82 -10.47
CA SER A 84 10.25 25.33 -9.16
C SER A 84 9.98 23.84 -8.93
N PHE A 85 9.21 23.18 -9.81
CA PHE A 85 8.98 21.74 -9.80
C PHE A 85 10.15 20.93 -10.40
N THR A 86 11.09 21.59 -11.09
CA THR A 86 12.22 20.90 -11.75
C THR A 86 13.04 20.09 -10.73
N GLY A 87 13.35 18.83 -11.07
CA GLY A 87 14.09 17.94 -10.18
C GLY A 87 13.31 17.47 -8.94
N LYS A 88 11.98 17.56 -8.97
CA LYS A 88 11.07 17.08 -7.92
C LYS A 88 10.02 16.15 -8.51
N VAL A 89 9.47 15.28 -7.67
CA VAL A 89 8.36 14.39 -7.99
C VAL A 89 7.26 14.56 -6.95
N GLY A 90 6.03 14.80 -7.39
CA GLY A 90 4.85 14.70 -6.54
C GLY A 90 4.41 13.24 -6.46
N VAL A 91 4.20 12.70 -5.26
CA VAL A 91 3.70 11.34 -5.10
C VAL A 91 2.24 11.44 -4.68
N LEU A 92 1.32 11.05 -5.55
CA LEU A 92 -0.11 11.08 -5.27
C LEU A 92 -0.53 9.82 -4.53
N MET A 93 -1.29 9.98 -3.47
CA MET A 93 -1.82 8.90 -2.64
C MET A 93 -3.33 8.78 -2.82
N TYR A 94 -3.75 7.57 -3.19
CA TYR A 94 -5.12 7.10 -3.30
C TYR A 94 -5.32 5.89 -2.39
N HIS A 95 -6.57 5.55 -2.08
CA HIS A 95 -6.91 4.30 -1.40
C HIS A 95 -7.97 3.57 -2.23
N ASP A 96 -9.23 3.96 -2.06
CA ASP A 96 -10.36 3.22 -2.63
C ASP A 96 -10.98 3.93 -3.85
N ILE A 97 -11.32 3.15 -4.89
CA ILE A 97 -11.87 3.65 -6.15
C ILE A 97 -13.19 2.94 -6.46
N GLU A 98 -14.30 3.42 -5.89
CA GLU A 98 -15.59 2.74 -5.97
C GLU A 98 -16.68 3.56 -6.67
N PRO A 99 -17.62 2.92 -7.40
CA PRO A 99 -18.71 3.62 -8.07
C PRO A 99 -19.56 4.51 -7.16
N THR A 100 -19.70 4.12 -5.90
CA THR A 100 -20.38 4.89 -4.85
C THR A 100 -19.37 5.21 -3.76
N ALA A 101 -18.68 6.35 -3.90
CA ALA A 101 -17.74 6.83 -2.89
C ALA A 101 -18.46 6.98 -1.53
N ALA A 102 -18.19 6.06 -0.62
CA ALA A 102 -18.87 5.99 0.68
C ALA A 102 -18.01 6.50 1.85
N GLY A 103 -16.72 6.78 1.61
CA GLY A 103 -15.74 7.13 2.64
C GLY A 103 -14.90 8.36 2.31
N ALA A 104 -14.21 8.90 3.33
CA ALA A 104 -13.36 10.08 3.21
C ALA A 104 -12.11 9.85 2.32
N ASP A 105 -11.72 8.59 2.16
CA ASP A 105 -10.56 8.15 1.37
C ASP A 105 -10.98 7.31 0.14
N ALA A 106 -12.24 7.47 -0.30
CA ALA A 106 -12.78 6.80 -1.48
C ALA A 106 -13.23 7.82 -2.53
N ILE A 107 -12.81 7.63 -3.79
CA ILE A 107 -13.28 8.45 -4.92
C ILE A 107 -13.92 7.57 -6.00
N THR A 108 -14.72 8.18 -6.86
CA THR A 108 -15.33 7.43 -7.96
C THR A 108 -14.34 7.16 -9.09
N PRO A 109 -14.52 6.09 -9.89
CA PRO A 109 -13.72 5.88 -11.10
C PRO A 109 -13.74 7.08 -12.06
N GLY A 110 -14.90 7.76 -12.17
CA GLY A 110 -15.05 8.97 -13.00
C GLY A 110 -14.25 10.15 -12.46
N GLN A 111 -14.23 10.34 -11.14
CA GLN A 111 -13.40 11.37 -10.50
C GLN A 111 -11.91 11.07 -10.71
N PHE A 112 -11.46 9.85 -10.43
CA PHE A 112 -10.08 9.43 -10.62
C PHE A 112 -9.62 9.66 -12.07
N ALA A 113 -10.41 9.23 -13.06
CA ALA A 113 -10.14 9.47 -14.47
C ALA A 113 -10.00 10.98 -14.79
N SER A 114 -10.91 11.81 -14.26
CA SER A 114 -10.91 13.26 -14.47
C SER A 114 -9.72 13.95 -13.82
N GLU A 115 -9.26 13.48 -12.67
CA GLU A 115 -8.06 13.96 -12.00
C GLU A 115 -6.81 13.70 -12.84
N LEU A 116 -6.62 12.46 -13.32
CA LEU A 116 -5.50 12.10 -14.18
C LEU A 116 -5.47 12.94 -15.47
N ASP A 117 -6.61 13.04 -16.15
CA ASP A 117 -6.71 13.77 -17.42
C ASP A 117 -6.52 15.29 -17.21
N GLY A 118 -7.08 15.82 -16.13
CA GLY A 118 -6.93 17.23 -15.77
C GLY A 118 -5.49 17.59 -15.39
N LEU A 119 -4.81 16.79 -14.57
CA LEU A 119 -3.40 17.00 -14.22
C LEU A 119 -2.50 16.95 -15.47
N ARG A 120 -2.75 16.01 -16.38
CA ARG A 120 -2.03 15.93 -17.65
C ARG A 120 -2.27 17.15 -18.53
N LYS A 121 -3.50 17.67 -18.58
CA LYS A 121 -3.84 18.90 -19.32
C LYS A 121 -3.10 20.14 -18.79
N ILE A 122 -2.85 20.22 -17.48
CA ILE A 122 -2.04 21.27 -16.83
C ILE A 122 -0.54 21.13 -17.17
N GLY A 123 -0.11 19.94 -17.61
CA GLY A 123 1.26 19.65 -18.02
C GLY A 123 2.04 18.77 -17.04
N TYR A 124 1.39 18.19 -16.03
CA TYR A 124 1.99 17.13 -15.22
C TYR A 124 2.19 15.84 -16.03
N ARG A 125 3.16 15.03 -15.61
CA ARG A 125 3.59 13.81 -16.31
C ARG A 125 3.67 12.65 -15.33
N ILE A 126 2.95 11.57 -15.58
CA ILE A 126 3.00 10.39 -14.71
C ILE A 126 4.22 9.55 -15.07
N ILE A 127 4.99 9.16 -14.07
CA ILE A 127 6.15 8.29 -14.18
C ILE A 127 5.89 6.96 -13.44
N SER A 128 6.55 5.89 -13.88
CA SER A 128 6.49 4.61 -13.19
C SER A 128 7.32 4.61 -11.90
N LEU A 129 7.02 3.66 -11.00
CA LEU A 129 7.84 3.47 -9.80
C LEU A 129 9.30 3.16 -10.18
N GLN A 130 9.54 2.38 -11.23
CA GLN A 130 10.90 2.17 -11.76
C GLN A 130 11.61 3.46 -12.18
N GLN A 131 10.93 4.37 -12.89
CA GLN A 131 11.50 5.68 -13.25
C GLN A 131 11.77 6.52 -12.00
N PHE A 132 10.89 6.47 -11.01
CA PHE A 132 11.09 7.11 -9.71
C PHE A 132 12.32 6.56 -8.98
N ARG A 133 12.51 5.23 -8.95
CA ARG A 133 13.71 4.59 -8.36
C ARG A 133 14.98 5.06 -9.07
N MET A 134 14.99 5.11 -10.40
CA MET A 134 16.14 5.59 -11.18
C MET A 134 16.46 7.06 -10.88
N PHE A 135 15.43 7.88 -10.69
CA PHE A 135 15.57 9.27 -10.28
C PHE A 135 16.19 9.43 -8.91
N MET A 136 15.67 8.73 -7.90
CA MET A 136 16.21 8.78 -6.54
C MET A 136 17.66 8.29 -6.47
N GLN A 137 18.03 7.31 -7.31
CA GLN A 137 19.40 6.82 -7.46
C GLN A 137 20.31 7.77 -8.25
N GLY A 138 19.76 8.84 -8.83
CA GLY A 138 20.51 9.77 -9.67
C GLY A 138 20.93 9.22 -11.03
N LYS A 139 20.34 8.09 -11.45
CA LYS A 139 20.62 7.44 -12.73
C LYS A 139 19.86 8.06 -13.90
N GLN A 140 18.76 8.75 -13.62
CA GLN A 140 17.96 9.43 -14.65
C GLN A 140 17.31 10.70 -14.09
N SER A 141 17.23 11.75 -14.91
CA SER A 141 16.43 12.94 -14.59
C SER A 141 14.94 12.68 -14.87
N VAL A 142 14.08 13.31 -14.08
CA VAL A 142 12.63 13.30 -14.33
C VAL A 142 12.20 14.56 -15.10
N PRO A 143 11.20 14.47 -15.99
CA PRO A 143 10.56 15.65 -16.55
C PRO A 143 10.02 16.60 -15.47
N LYS A 144 9.99 17.91 -15.77
CA LYS A 144 9.27 18.87 -14.92
C LYS A 144 7.80 18.46 -14.81
N GLY A 145 7.26 18.53 -13.59
CA GLY A 145 5.88 18.10 -13.31
C GLY A 145 5.71 16.60 -13.19
N SER A 146 6.76 15.84 -12.86
CA SER A 146 6.63 14.40 -12.72
C SER A 146 5.81 14.01 -11.49
N LEU A 147 4.88 13.08 -11.68
CA LEU A 147 3.99 12.54 -10.66
C LEU A 147 4.14 11.02 -10.60
N LEU A 148 4.21 10.47 -9.39
CA LEU A 148 4.07 9.03 -9.15
C LEU A 148 2.67 8.79 -8.57
N VAL A 149 1.86 7.95 -9.19
CA VAL A 149 0.52 7.61 -8.69
C VAL A 149 0.63 6.35 -7.83
N THR A 150 0.18 6.45 -6.58
CA THR A 150 0.23 5.35 -5.61
C THR A 150 -1.12 5.09 -4.97
N PHE A 151 -1.36 3.83 -4.62
CA PHE A 151 -2.54 3.33 -3.93
C PHE A 151 -2.11 2.56 -2.69
N ASP A 152 -2.80 2.73 -1.58
CA ASP A 152 -2.54 1.97 -0.35
C ASP A 152 -3.59 0.86 -0.14
N ASP A 153 -3.40 0.09 0.92
CA ASP A 153 -4.21 -1.01 1.44
C ASP A 153 -4.29 -2.28 0.57
N GLY A 154 -4.38 -2.12 -0.75
CA GLY A 154 -4.50 -3.26 -1.68
C GLY A 154 -5.93 -3.69 -1.96
N TYR A 155 -6.87 -2.75 -1.91
CA TYR A 155 -8.27 -2.99 -2.23
C TYR A 155 -8.47 -3.56 -3.65
N GLU A 156 -9.45 -4.45 -3.79
CA GLU A 156 -9.84 -5.06 -5.09
C GLU A 156 -10.23 -3.98 -6.10
N SER A 157 -10.75 -2.84 -5.63
CA SER A 157 -11.12 -1.69 -6.44
C SER A 157 -9.96 -1.13 -7.27
N PHE A 158 -8.70 -1.28 -6.82
CA PHE A 158 -7.53 -0.95 -7.63
C PHE A 158 -7.50 -1.81 -8.90
N TYR A 159 -7.59 -3.13 -8.78
CA TYR A 159 -7.59 -4.04 -9.92
C TYR A 159 -8.82 -3.87 -10.81
N ARG A 160 -10.00 -3.67 -10.20
CA ARG A 160 -11.27 -3.61 -10.90
C ARG A 160 -11.52 -2.30 -11.62
N TYR A 161 -11.07 -1.16 -11.07
CA TYR A 161 -11.40 0.16 -11.58
C TYR A 161 -10.17 1.01 -11.92
N ALA A 162 -9.21 1.14 -11.00
CA ALA A 162 -8.05 2.02 -11.21
C ALA A 162 -7.13 1.50 -12.32
N TYR A 163 -6.81 0.20 -12.30
CA TYR A 163 -5.93 -0.44 -13.26
C TYR A 163 -6.44 -0.31 -14.71
N PRO A 164 -7.70 -0.64 -15.05
CA PRO A 164 -8.23 -0.41 -16.40
C PRO A 164 -8.15 1.06 -16.85
N ILE A 165 -8.41 2.01 -15.94
CA ILE A 165 -8.34 3.46 -16.23
C ILE A 165 -6.91 3.88 -16.57
N LEU A 166 -5.92 3.42 -15.78
CA LEU A 166 -4.50 3.69 -16.00
C LEU A 166 -4.02 3.04 -17.30
N LYS A 167 -4.37 1.77 -17.52
CA LYS A 167 -4.01 1.00 -18.72
C LYS A 167 -4.54 1.64 -20.00
N GLN A 168 -5.81 2.04 -20.02
CA GLN A 168 -6.42 2.72 -21.18
C GLN A 168 -5.69 4.02 -21.55
N ARG A 169 -5.05 4.67 -20.56
CA ARG A 169 -4.31 5.93 -20.74
C ARG A 169 -2.80 5.73 -20.94
N GLY A 170 -2.31 4.49 -20.87
CA GLY A 170 -0.87 4.17 -20.90
C GLY A 170 -0.10 4.77 -19.71
N LEU A 171 -0.74 4.83 -18.55
CA LEU A 171 -0.18 5.42 -17.33
C LEU A 171 0.27 4.33 -16.36
N ALA A 172 1.31 4.61 -15.60
CA ALA A 172 1.82 3.71 -14.57
C ALA A 172 1.17 3.98 -13.20
N GLY A 173 1.18 2.97 -12.34
CA GLY A 173 0.70 3.05 -10.96
C GLY A 173 1.44 2.07 -10.05
N ALA A 174 1.47 2.36 -8.75
CA ALA A 174 1.99 1.45 -7.74
C ALA A 174 0.97 1.24 -6.62
N CYS A 175 0.75 0.01 -6.20
CA CYS A 175 -0.15 -0.32 -5.09
C CYS A 175 0.65 -0.94 -3.94
N PHE A 176 0.51 -0.41 -2.73
CA PHE A 176 1.07 -0.95 -1.50
C PHE A 176 0.02 -1.82 -0.84
N VAL A 177 0.33 -3.09 -0.62
CA VAL A 177 -0.67 -4.10 -0.20
C VAL A 177 -0.36 -4.69 1.17
N ILE A 178 -1.41 -4.93 1.95
CA ILE A 178 -1.35 -5.62 3.23
C ILE A 178 -1.46 -7.12 2.96
N THR A 179 -0.40 -7.89 3.24
CA THR A 179 -0.35 -9.30 2.78
C THR A 179 -1.11 -10.28 3.66
N GLY A 180 -1.41 -9.92 4.91
CA GLY A 180 -2.23 -10.72 5.81
C GLY A 180 -3.67 -10.86 5.32
N ASP A 181 -4.13 -9.91 4.51
CA ASP A 181 -5.48 -9.85 3.95
C ASP A 181 -5.67 -10.78 2.75
N PHE A 182 -4.60 -11.43 2.26
CA PHE A 182 -4.71 -12.48 1.23
C PHE A 182 -5.37 -13.75 1.76
N SER A 183 -5.43 -13.92 3.08
CA SER A 183 -6.00 -15.11 3.70
C SER A 183 -7.52 -15.16 3.47
N PRO A 184 -8.10 -16.28 3.00
CA PRO A 184 -9.56 -16.45 2.94
C PRO A 184 -10.26 -16.35 4.31
N SER A 185 -9.49 -16.45 5.40
CA SER A 185 -9.98 -16.29 6.76
C SER A 185 -9.73 -14.88 7.33
N ALA A 186 -9.15 -13.97 6.55
CA ALA A 186 -9.01 -12.57 6.96
C ALA A 186 -10.40 -11.94 7.06
N LEU A 187 -10.67 -11.29 8.20
CA LEU A 187 -11.90 -10.53 8.40
C LEU A 187 -11.71 -9.13 7.79
N VAL A 188 -11.80 -9.05 6.47
CA VAL A 188 -11.72 -7.79 5.72
C VAL A 188 -13.12 -7.25 5.44
N TYR A 189 -13.37 -5.99 5.79
CA TYR A 189 -14.64 -5.32 5.49
C TYR A 189 -14.69 -4.87 4.01
N THR A 190 -13.59 -4.26 3.56
CA THR A 190 -13.40 -3.88 2.16
C THR A 190 -12.68 -5.01 1.43
N PRO A 191 -13.16 -5.48 0.27
CA PRO A 191 -12.48 -6.51 -0.51
C PRO A 191 -11.07 -6.09 -0.92
N HIS A 192 -10.11 -7.02 -0.80
CA HIS A 192 -8.72 -6.83 -1.23
C HIS A 192 -8.43 -7.66 -2.47
N MET A 193 -7.46 -7.21 -3.27
CA MET A 193 -6.97 -8.00 -4.40
C MET A 193 -6.48 -9.36 -3.92
N THR A 194 -6.86 -10.40 -4.65
CA THR A 194 -6.33 -11.74 -4.44
C THR A 194 -4.89 -11.86 -4.95
N PRO A 195 -4.08 -12.80 -4.43
CA PRO A 195 -2.76 -13.10 -4.99
C PRO A 195 -2.78 -13.42 -6.48
N ALA A 196 -3.87 -14.04 -6.98
CA ALA A 196 -4.04 -14.37 -8.39
C ALA A 196 -4.24 -13.11 -9.26
N GLU A 197 -5.04 -12.15 -8.80
CA GLU A 197 -5.23 -10.86 -9.48
C GLU A 197 -3.94 -10.04 -9.50
N ILE A 198 -3.24 -9.96 -8.37
CA ILE A 198 -1.93 -9.30 -8.29
C ILE A 198 -0.96 -9.95 -9.28
N LYS A 199 -0.85 -11.29 -9.27
CA LYS A 199 0.06 -12.01 -10.17
C LYS A 199 -0.28 -11.78 -11.64
N LYS A 200 -1.57 -11.83 -11.98
CA LYS A 200 -2.05 -11.61 -13.34
C LYS A 200 -1.74 -10.19 -13.80
N MET A 201 -2.09 -9.19 -13.00
CA MET A 201 -1.83 -7.78 -13.31
C MET A 201 -0.35 -7.49 -13.53
N GLU A 202 0.51 -7.91 -12.60
CA GLU A 202 1.97 -7.76 -12.70
C GLU A 202 2.57 -8.44 -13.93
N THR A 203 1.97 -9.56 -14.37
CA THR A 203 2.41 -10.30 -15.56
C THR A 203 1.93 -9.62 -16.84
N ASP A 204 0.69 -9.14 -16.86
CA ASP A 204 0.05 -8.58 -18.04
C ASP A 204 0.43 -7.12 -18.31
N ASP A 205 0.83 -6.37 -17.28
CA ASP A 205 1.12 -4.94 -17.38
C ASP A 205 2.33 -4.51 -16.53
N PRO A 206 3.51 -4.33 -17.14
CA PRO A 206 4.71 -3.87 -16.42
C PRO A 206 4.60 -2.43 -15.91
N ALA A 207 3.57 -1.66 -16.29
CA ALA A 207 3.33 -0.31 -15.78
C ALA A 207 2.68 -0.31 -14.38
N MET A 208 2.15 -1.44 -13.92
CA MET A 208 1.61 -1.58 -12.55
C MET A 208 2.63 -2.27 -11.65
N GLU A 209 2.89 -1.73 -10.46
CA GLU A 209 3.75 -2.39 -9.46
C GLU A 209 3.00 -2.65 -8.15
N VAL A 210 3.25 -3.78 -7.51
CA VAL A 210 2.75 -4.11 -6.15
C VAL A 210 3.90 -4.18 -5.15
N GLN A 211 3.76 -3.45 -4.04
CA GLN A 211 4.80 -3.22 -3.03
C GLN A 211 4.25 -3.36 -1.61
N ALA A 212 5.09 -3.21 -0.59
CA ALA A 212 4.76 -3.63 0.77
C ALA A 212 3.95 -2.60 1.58
N HIS A 213 2.93 -3.04 2.31
CA HIS A 213 2.18 -2.24 3.29
C HIS A 213 2.00 -2.97 4.63
N THR A 214 3.05 -3.67 5.09
CA THR A 214 3.03 -4.63 6.22
C THR A 214 2.30 -5.93 5.89
N ASP A 215 2.47 -6.93 6.77
CA ASP A 215 1.69 -8.17 6.70
C ASP A 215 0.43 -8.07 7.58
N ALA A 216 0.59 -7.70 8.85
CA ALA A 216 -0.54 -7.61 9.79
C ALA A 216 -0.43 -6.43 10.77
N LEU A 217 0.36 -5.40 10.43
CA LEU A 217 0.61 -4.26 11.33
C LEU A 217 -0.16 -2.99 10.96
N HIS A 218 -1.09 -3.08 10.02
CA HIS A 218 -1.95 -1.97 9.61
C HIS A 218 -3.14 -1.75 10.56
N VAL A 219 -2.85 -1.51 11.85
CA VAL A 219 -3.86 -1.27 12.88
C VAL A 219 -3.40 -0.16 13.83
N LYS A 220 -4.27 0.84 14.07
CA LYS A 220 -4.04 1.86 15.09
C LYS A 220 -4.08 1.26 16.49
N ILE A 221 -3.10 1.60 17.32
CA ILE A 221 -3.14 1.34 18.77
C ILE A 221 -3.71 2.55 19.49
N ASP A 222 -3.32 3.75 19.05
CA ASP A 222 -3.81 5.02 19.58
C ASP A 222 -3.72 6.13 18.50
N ARG A 223 -3.91 7.40 18.89
CA ARG A 223 -3.88 8.54 17.97
C ARG A 223 -2.52 8.79 17.31
N ARG A 224 -1.42 8.35 17.93
CA ARG A 224 -0.04 8.62 17.54
C ARG A 224 0.72 7.36 17.10
N HIS A 225 0.21 6.18 17.42
CA HIS A 225 0.87 4.91 17.15
C HIS A 225 -0.05 3.91 16.45
N ASP A 226 0.57 3.10 15.62
CA ASP A 226 0.03 1.88 15.03
C ASP A 226 0.85 0.68 15.51
N LEU A 227 0.48 -0.52 15.08
CA LEU A 227 1.25 -1.72 15.41
C LEU A 227 2.70 -1.64 14.88
N LEU A 228 3.00 -0.93 13.80
CA LEU A 228 4.37 -0.78 13.30
C LEU A 228 5.26 0.05 14.26
N THR A 229 4.68 1.05 14.91
CA THR A 229 5.44 2.07 15.67
C THR A 229 5.34 1.92 17.18
N GLY A 230 4.20 1.45 17.68
CA GLY A 230 3.93 1.33 19.11
C GLY A 230 4.44 0.03 19.74
N ARG A 231 4.72 0.10 21.04
CA ARG A 231 4.92 -1.07 21.91
C ARG A 231 3.56 -1.58 22.39
N LEU A 232 3.43 -2.90 22.49
CA LEU A 232 2.16 -3.53 22.88
C LEU A 232 2.13 -3.84 24.38
N LEU A 233 0.98 -3.66 25.01
CA LEU A 233 0.73 -4.20 26.36
C LEU A 233 0.16 -5.61 26.21
N ARG A 234 0.89 -6.63 26.67
CA ARG A 234 0.46 -8.04 26.60
C ARG A 234 0.46 -8.64 28.00
N ALA A 235 -0.70 -9.15 28.43
CA ALA A 235 -0.88 -9.71 29.77
C ALA A 235 -0.37 -8.79 30.90
N GLY A 236 -0.64 -7.48 30.80
CA GLY A 236 -0.20 -6.48 31.77
C GLY A 236 1.28 -6.08 31.70
N ARG A 237 2.06 -6.66 30.79
CA ARG A 237 3.48 -6.33 30.59
C ARG A 237 3.69 -5.59 29.28
N LEU A 238 4.42 -4.47 29.34
CA LEU A 238 4.83 -3.75 28.14
C LEU A 238 5.84 -4.58 27.36
N GLU A 239 5.66 -4.66 26.05
CA GLU A 239 6.55 -5.33 25.11
C GLU A 239 7.98 -4.83 25.27
N SER A 240 8.94 -5.76 25.36
CA SER A 240 10.36 -5.40 25.43
C SER A 240 10.89 -4.91 24.09
N ASP A 241 12.03 -4.23 24.08
CA ASP A 241 12.68 -3.81 22.83
C ASP A 241 13.03 -4.99 21.92
N ALA A 242 13.45 -6.11 22.51
CA ALA A 242 13.73 -7.33 21.75
C ALA A 242 12.47 -7.89 21.08
N ASP A 243 11.36 -7.95 21.82
CA ASP A 243 10.09 -8.46 21.30
C ASP A 243 9.50 -7.56 20.21
N TYR A 244 9.59 -6.23 20.40
CA TYR A 244 9.19 -5.26 19.39
C TYR A 244 9.99 -5.45 18.09
N ARG A 245 11.33 -5.47 18.20
CA ARG A 245 12.20 -5.67 17.03
C ARG A 245 11.90 -6.97 16.31
N ALA A 246 11.70 -8.05 17.07
CA ALA A 246 11.32 -9.35 16.53
C ALA A 246 9.98 -9.29 15.80
N ARG A 247 8.96 -8.64 16.38
CA ARG A 247 7.63 -8.50 15.77
C ARG A 247 7.66 -7.73 14.46
N ILE A 248 8.29 -6.55 14.44
CA ILE A 248 8.38 -5.72 13.23
C ILE A 248 9.18 -6.44 12.14
N THR A 249 10.30 -7.06 12.52
CA THR A 249 11.15 -7.80 11.57
C THR A 249 10.41 -9.00 10.99
N ALA A 250 9.75 -9.80 11.83
CA ALA A 250 9.01 -10.97 11.37
C ALA A 250 7.85 -10.60 10.45
N ASP A 251 7.12 -9.52 10.77
CA ASP A 251 6.06 -8.99 9.90
C ASP A 251 6.58 -8.55 8.54
N THR A 252 7.65 -7.74 8.53
CA THR A 252 8.29 -7.29 7.30
C THR A 252 8.77 -8.47 6.45
N ILE A 253 9.38 -9.49 7.06
CA ILE A 253 9.82 -10.69 6.36
C ILE A 253 8.64 -11.46 5.75
N ARG A 254 7.52 -11.62 6.48
CA ARG A 254 6.31 -12.28 5.95
C ARG A 254 5.77 -11.52 4.74
N CYS A 255 5.62 -10.20 4.86
CA CYS A 255 5.14 -9.33 3.78
C CYS A 255 6.02 -9.45 2.53
N LEU A 256 7.34 -9.25 2.68
CA LEU A 256 8.28 -9.34 1.57
C LEU A 256 8.32 -10.76 0.95
N THR A 257 8.20 -11.80 1.76
CA THR A 257 8.19 -13.18 1.28
C THR A 257 6.95 -13.49 0.46
N ALA A 258 5.78 -13.04 0.92
CA ALA A 258 4.53 -13.20 0.17
C ALA A 258 4.60 -12.47 -1.18
N LEU A 259 5.03 -11.21 -1.18
CA LEU A 259 5.09 -10.39 -2.40
C LEU A 259 6.13 -10.86 -3.40
N ARG A 260 7.30 -11.35 -2.96
CA ARG A 260 8.32 -11.89 -3.88
C ARG A 260 7.85 -13.10 -4.68
N ARG A 261 6.83 -13.83 -4.21
CA ARG A 261 6.22 -14.94 -4.98
C ARG A 261 5.30 -14.43 -6.09
N LEU A 262 4.72 -13.24 -5.89
CA LEU A 262 3.78 -12.63 -6.82
C LEU A 262 4.50 -11.75 -7.85
N ASN A 263 5.54 -11.03 -7.43
CA ASN A 263 6.24 -10.06 -8.24
C ASN A 263 7.41 -10.67 -9.03
N SER A 264 7.57 -10.22 -10.28
CA SER A 264 8.77 -10.47 -11.09
C SER A 264 9.89 -9.46 -10.80
N ARG A 265 9.54 -8.34 -10.15
CA ARG A 265 10.43 -7.23 -9.80
C ARG A 265 10.78 -7.24 -8.30
N PRO A 266 11.87 -6.56 -7.91
CA PRO A 266 12.21 -6.39 -6.50
C PRO A 266 11.06 -5.75 -5.70
N VAL A 267 10.82 -6.30 -4.50
CA VAL A 267 9.97 -5.70 -3.47
C VAL A 267 10.87 -4.95 -2.52
N ASP A 268 11.05 -3.65 -2.79
CA ASP A 268 11.98 -2.76 -2.10
C ASP A 268 11.37 -1.39 -1.75
N SER A 269 10.07 -1.23 -2.01
CA SER A 269 9.30 -0.04 -1.67
C SER A 269 8.24 -0.38 -0.62
N PHE A 270 7.92 0.58 0.24
CA PHE A 270 7.01 0.39 1.37
C PHE A 270 6.14 1.64 1.61
N ALA A 271 4.87 1.50 1.95
CA ALA A 271 4.09 2.61 2.51
C ALA A 271 3.94 2.39 4.02
N TYR A 272 4.13 3.44 4.83
CA TYR A 272 3.87 3.35 6.27
C TYR A 272 2.37 3.38 6.54
N PRO A 273 1.81 2.42 7.30
CA PRO A 273 0.42 2.49 7.77
C PRO A 273 0.13 3.87 8.36
N TYR A 274 -0.91 4.53 7.84
CA TYR A 274 -1.30 5.88 8.27
C TYR A 274 -0.19 6.95 8.20
N GLY A 275 0.94 6.68 7.53
CA GLY A 275 2.14 7.50 7.49
C GLY A 275 2.99 7.51 8.76
N LEU A 276 2.65 6.72 9.79
CA LEU A 276 3.35 6.72 11.07
C LEU A 276 4.68 5.96 10.98
N HIS A 277 5.72 6.55 11.56
CA HIS A 277 7.06 5.95 11.57
C HIS A 277 7.84 6.41 12.80
N THR A 278 8.82 5.58 13.20
CA THR A 278 9.83 5.91 14.21
C THR A 278 11.22 5.62 13.65
N PRO A 279 12.30 6.26 14.15
CA PRO A 279 13.65 5.96 13.71
C PRO A 279 14.03 4.48 13.84
N GLU A 280 13.51 3.80 14.86
CA GLU A 280 13.71 2.36 15.05
C GLU A 280 12.99 1.53 13.97
N ALA A 281 11.71 1.81 13.71
CA ALA A 281 10.97 1.13 12.63
C ALA A 281 11.65 1.34 11.26
N VAL A 282 12.06 2.58 10.96
CA VAL A 282 12.82 2.92 9.74
C VAL A 282 14.10 2.07 9.64
N SER A 283 14.85 1.94 10.74
CA SER A 283 16.07 1.13 10.76
C SER A 283 15.80 -0.36 10.54
N LEU A 284 14.71 -0.90 11.11
CA LEU A 284 14.33 -2.30 10.95
C LEU A 284 13.91 -2.60 9.50
N LEU A 285 13.09 -1.73 8.89
CA LEU A 285 12.70 -1.84 7.47
C LEU A 285 13.93 -1.79 6.55
N ARG A 286 14.85 -0.84 6.79
CA ARG A 286 16.12 -0.74 6.05
C ARG A 286 16.92 -2.04 6.13
N ALA A 287 17.02 -2.64 7.32
CA ALA A 287 17.74 -3.89 7.53
C ALA A 287 17.12 -5.08 6.76
N GLN A 288 15.83 -5.04 6.43
CA GLN A 288 15.15 -6.06 5.61
C GLN A 288 15.21 -5.78 4.09
N GLY A 289 15.91 -4.72 3.69
CA GLY A 289 16.12 -4.38 2.28
C GLY A 289 15.07 -3.44 1.68
N ILE A 290 14.22 -2.82 2.49
CA ILE A 290 13.41 -1.68 2.03
C ILE A 290 14.34 -0.52 1.72
N LYS A 291 14.22 0.01 0.50
CA LYS A 291 15.03 1.11 -0.02
C LYS A 291 14.25 2.40 -0.11
N TYR A 292 12.95 2.31 -0.37
CA TYR A 292 12.06 3.46 -0.49
C TYR A 292 10.87 3.28 0.44
N ALA A 293 10.54 4.30 1.23
CA ALA A 293 9.35 4.24 2.06
C ALA A 293 8.58 5.56 2.08
N PHE A 294 7.25 5.46 1.95
CA PHE A 294 6.35 6.58 1.71
C PHE A 294 5.49 6.88 2.95
N THR A 295 5.47 8.15 3.35
CA THR A 295 4.69 8.69 4.47
C THR A 295 3.43 9.38 3.97
N THR A 296 2.58 9.89 4.86
CA THR A 296 1.43 10.75 4.51
C THR A 296 1.74 12.24 4.65
N ALA A 297 2.99 12.60 4.97
CA ALA A 297 3.38 13.99 5.14
C ALA A 297 3.42 14.71 3.77
N PRO A 298 2.78 15.89 3.64
CA PRO A 298 2.75 16.63 2.38
C PRO A 298 4.14 17.15 2.01
N GLY A 299 4.51 17.00 0.74
CA GLY A 299 5.81 17.42 0.23
C GLY A 299 6.06 16.87 -1.18
N LEU A 300 7.20 17.26 -1.75
CA LEU A 300 7.70 16.72 -3.01
C LEU A 300 8.98 15.94 -2.77
N ALA A 301 9.06 14.74 -3.36
CA ALA A 301 10.26 13.94 -3.33
C ALA A 301 11.33 14.55 -4.24
N SER A 302 12.58 14.52 -3.80
CA SER A 302 13.73 14.97 -4.57
C SER A 302 14.93 14.05 -4.29
N ARG A 303 16.00 14.18 -5.07
CA ARG A 303 17.24 13.41 -4.85
C ARG A 303 17.89 13.64 -3.49
N THR A 304 17.52 14.70 -2.79
CA THR A 304 18.03 15.03 -1.45
C THR A 304 17.09 14.60 -0.33
N SER A 305 15.90 14.07 -0.65
CA SER A 305 14.97 13.52 0.34
C SER A 305 15.55 12.24 0.96
N ASP A 306 15.27 11.99 2.23
CA ASP A 306 15.52 10.66 2.82
C ASP A 306 14.65 9.64 2.08
N PRO A 307 15.25 8.61 1.43
CA PRO A 307 14.48 7.68 0.62
C PRO A 307 13.52 6.83 1.46
N LEU A 308 13.70 6.73 2.79
CA LEU A 308 12.77 6.03 3.67
C LEU A 308 11.73 6.93 4.34
N LEU A 309 11.67 8.22 3.98
CA LEU A 309 10.70 9.19 4.50
C LEU A 309 10.14 10.05 3.36
N LEU A 310 9.73 9.40 2.27
CA LEU A 310 9.23 10.07 1.07
C LEU A 310 7.85 10.69 1.34
N PRO A 311 7.64 11.97 1.00
CA PRO A 311 6.37 12.63 1.20
C PRO A 311 5.34 12.21 0.14
N ARG A 312 4.06 12.34 0.46
CA ARG A 312 2.93 12.11 -0.45
C ARG A 312 1.91 13.23 -0.34
N VAL A 313 1.16 13.44 -1.42
CA VAL A 313 0.03 14.38 -1.51
C VAL A 313 -1.24 13.55 -1.59
N ASN A 314 -2.17 13.78 -0.67
CA ASN A 314 -3.47 13.10 -0.72
C ASN A 314 -4.26 13.58 -1.93
N ALA A 315 -4.67 12.64 -2.77
CA ALA A 315 -5.54 12.88 -3.92
C ALA A 315 -6.80 11.99 -3.88
N GLY A 316 -6.88 11.01 -2.98
CA GLY A 316 -7.95 10.03 -2.90
C GLY A 316 -9.14 10.44 -2.05
N SER A 317 -9.44 11.73 -1.90
CA SER A 317 -10.60 12.19 -1.13
C SER A 317 -11.68 12.79 -2.04
N PRO A 318 -12.97 12.50 -1.83
CA PRO A 318 -14.04 13.01 -2.70
C PRO A 318 -14.19 14.53 -2.63
N ALA A 319 -13.65 15.18 -1.60
CA ALA A 319 -13.62 16.63 -1.45
C ALA A 319 -12.47 17.31 -2.22
N ILE A 320 -11.50 16.55 -2.71
CA ILE A 320 -10.31 17.08 -3.38
C ILE A 320 -10.56 17.08 -4.89
N SER A 321 -10.51 18.27 -5.51
CA SER A 321 -10.63 18.42 -6.96
C SER A 321 -9.25 18.42 -7.64
N THR A 322 -9.21 18.19 -8.96
CA THR A 322 -8.01 18.36 -9.78
C THR A 322 -7.32 19.72 -9.55
N ALA A 323 -8.11 20.79 -9.42
CA ALA A 323 -7.58 22.14 -9.16
C ALA A 323 -6.85 22.19 -7.82
N ALA A 324 -7.47 21.64 -6.76
CA ALA A 324 -6.89 21.59 -5.43
C ALA A 324 -5.61 20.76 -5.38
N ILE A 325 -5.54 19.62 -6.10
CA ILE A 325 -4.31 18.82 -6.22
C ILE A 325 -3.21 19.65 -6.89
N ALA A 326 -3.53 20.31 -8.01
CA ALA A 326 -2.56 21.11 -8.75
C ALA A 326 -2.06 22.32 -7.94
N ASP A 327 -2.95 22.99 -7.21
CA ASP A 327 -2.61 24.10 -6.32
C ASP A 327 -1.67 23.64 -5.20
N GLU A 328 -1.96 22.51 -4.56
CA GLU A 328 -1.12 21.97 -3.50
C GLU A 328 0.27 21.58 -4.02
N LEU A 329 0.34 20.90 -5.16
CA LEU A 329 1.61 20.56 -5.83
C LEU A 329 2.43 21.82 -6.16
N ASN A 330 1.79 22.86 -6.68
CA ASN A 330 2.44 24.12 -7.04
C ASN A 330 2.92 24.89 -5.80
N ARG A 331 2.12 24.89 -4.73
CA ARG A 331 2.45 25.47 -3.43
C ARG A 331 3.66 24.77 -2.81
N LEU A 332 3.66 23.44 -2.79
CA LEU A 332 4.78 22.63 -2.29
C LEU A 332 6.05 22.82 -3.12
N ALA A 333 5.93 22.97 -4.44
CA ALA A 333 7.07 23.25 -5.31
C ALA A 333 7.73 24.61 -5.00
N SER A 334 6.92 25.59 -4.59
CA SER A 334 7.34 26.97 -4.34
C SER A 334 7.69 27.25 -2.88
N ALA A 335 7.35 26.33 -1.96
CA ALA A 335 7.75 26.43 -0.57
C ALA A 335 9.29 26.42 -0.46
N MET A 336 9.84 27.40 0.26
CA MET A 336 11.26 27.40 0.58
C MET A 336 11.62 26.14 1.36
N PRO A 337 12.79 25.53 1.10
CA PRO A 337 13.28 24.44 1.96
C PRO A 337 13.29 24.92 3.41
N PRO A 338 12.89 24.09 4.40
CA PRO A 338 13.03 24.47 5.79
C PRO A 338 14.50 24.83 6.05
N LEU A 339 14.74 25.99 6.67
CA LEU A 339 16.07 26.42 7.09
C LEU A 339 16.70 25.30 7.92
N ARG A 340 17.82 24.75 7.46
CA ARG A 340 18.63 23.84 8.29
C ARG A 340 19.04 24.64 9.54
N ARG A 341 18.45 24.34 10.70
CA ARG A 341 19.05 24.71 11.99
C ARG A 341 20.33 23.90 12.12
N THR A 342 21.45 24.48 11.69
CA THR A 342 22.76 24.06 12.16
C THR A 342 22.79 24.36 13.65
N LEU A 343 22.63 23.33 14.49
CA LEU A 343 22.97 23.44 15.90
C LEU A 343 24.48 23.74 15.99
N PRO A 344 24.91 24.78 16.71
CA PRO A 344 26.33 25.04 16.93
C PRO A 344 26.98 23.82 17.60
N SER A 345 28.09 23.36 17.06
CA SER A 345 28.96 22.40 17.70
C SER A 345 29.66 23.07 18.89
N THR A 346 29.08 22.97 20.06
CA THR A 346 29.70 23.25 21.37
C THR A 346 29.44 21.98 22.20
N LEU A 347 30.40 21.19 22.69
CA LEU A 347 31.73 21.48 23.22
C LEU A 347 32.65 20.27 22.96
N ALA A 348 33.86 20.53 22.47
CA ALA A 348 35.03 19.72 22.78
C ALA A 348 35.98 20.61 23.59
N THR A 349 36.73 19.96 24.48
CA THR A 349 37.83 20.46 25.35
C THR A 349 37.46 21.15 26.67
N ALA A 350 37.53 20.35 27.74
CA ALA A 350 38.27 20.64 28.97
C ALA A 350 38.71 19.25 29.49
N SER A 351 39.99 18.88 29.26
CA SER A 351 41.11 18.93 30.21
C SER A 351 40.97 17.94 31.35
#